data_AF-A0A453F441-F1
#
_entry.id   AF-A0A453F441-F1
#
_cell.length_a   1.000
_cell.length_b   1.000
_cell.length_c   1.000
_cell.angle_alpha   90.00
_cell.angle_beta   90.00
_cell.angle_gamma   90.00
#
_symmetry.space_group_name_H-M   'P 1'
#
loop_
_entity.id
_entity.type
_entity.pdbx_description
1 polymer ?
#
loop_
_entity_poly.entity_id
_entity_poly.type
_entity_poly.pdbx_seq_one_letter_code
_entity_poly.pdbx_strand_id
1 'polypeptide(L)'
;ARGGRAPPAERLRRPPPLVARAVRVPEAPGLGRPQEAVVLPRRRRPCRLRDLPRHAPHLHPAPVPRVRLPLDERQLVALAVYAILLMPGFLQVGYYYFFSSQVHRSIVYGEQPRNRLDLYIPKDNRRPCPVVAFVTGGAWIIGYKAWGALLGRRLAERGIIVACIDYRNFPQGRIGDMVSDASQGISFVCNNIASYGGDPNKIYLMGQSAGAHISACALMEQAVKESSGQPISWSVTQIKAYFGLSGG
;
A
#
# COMPACT_ATOMS: atom_id res chain seq x y z
N ALA A 1 -12.76 -41.50 -63.31
CA ALA A 1 -13.78 -40.45 -63.47
C ALA A 1 -14.22 -39.98 -62.09
N ARG A 2 -14.34 -38.65 -61.90
CA ARG A 2 -14.74 -37.88 -60.68
C ARG A 2 -13.68 -37.91 -59.56
N GLY A 3 -12.82 -36.90 -59.36
CA GLY A 3 -12.92 -35.48 -59.70
C GLY A 3 -13.54 -34.67 -58.55
N GLY A 4 -12.91 -34.65 -57.38
CA GLY A 4 -13.31 -33.84 -56.23
C GLY A 4 -12.50 -32.53 -56.18
N ARG A 5 -13.14 -31.42 -56.59
CA ARG A 5 -12.57 -30.07 -56.57
C ARG A 5 -12.41 -29.58 -55.13
N ALA A 6 -11.20 -29.14 -54.78
CA ALA A 6 -10.95 -28.29 -53.62
C ALA A 6 -11.59 -26.90 -53.85
N PRO A 7 -12.19 -26.28 -52.83
CA PRO A 7 -12.75 -24.93 -52.95
C PRO A 7 -11.62 -23.88 -53.08
N PRO A 8 -11.84 -22.77 -53.81
CA PRO A 8 -10.80 -21.78 -54.06
C PRO A 8 -10.48 -20.96 -52.80
N ALA A 9 -9.18 -20.72 -52.58
CA ALA A 9 -8.66 -19.89 -51.50
C ALA A 9 -9.22 -18.47 -51.55
N GLU A 10 -9.90 -18.06 -50.48
CA GLU A 10 -10.47 -16.74 -50.30
C GLU A 10 -9.33 -15.71 -50.10
N ARG A 11 -9.23 -14.79 -51.07
CA ARG A 11 -8.18 -13.80 -51.14
C ARG A 11 -8.44 -12.73 -50.07
N LEU A 12 -7.73 -12.80 -48.93
CA LEU A 12 -7.77 -11.76 -47.88
C LEU A 12 -7.47 -10.38 -48.50
N ARG A 13 -8.53 -9.58 -48.71
CA ARG A 13 -8.40 -8.17 -49.06
C ARG A 13 -8.04 -7.40 -47.79
N ARG A 14 -6.84 -6.80 -47.78
CA ARG A 14 -6.41 -5.88 -46.72
C ARG A 14 -7.38 -4.69 -46.65
N PRO A 15 -7.81 -4.25 -45.45
CA PRO A 15 -8.63 -3.05 -45.32
C PRO A 15 -7.81 -1.80 -45.70
N PRO A 16 -8.43 -0.79 -46.33
CA PRO A 16 -7.76 0.48 -46.62
C PRO A 16 -7.41 1.23 -45.33
N PRO A 17 -6.37 2.09 -45.34
CA PRO A 17 -5.92 2.81 -44.16
C PRO A 17 -6.97 3.80 -43.64
N LEU A 18 -7.14 3.85 -42.31
CA LEU A 18 -7.99 4.82 -41.61
C LEU A 18 -7.49 6.25 -41.89
N VAL A 19 -8.26 7.01 -42.66
CA VAL A 19 -8.07 8.46 -42.77
C VAL A 19 -8.73 9.10 -41.55
N ALA A 20 -7.93 9.70 -40.67
CA ALA A 20 -8.41 10.46 -39.54
C ALA A 20 -9.22 11.68 -40.03
N ARG A 21 -10.55 11.55 -40.01
CA ARG A 21 -11.46 12.65 -40.30
C ARG A 21 -11.63 13.44 -39.01
N ALA A 22 -11.11 14.67 -38.98
CA ALA A 22 -11.30 15.59 -37.87
C ALA A 22 -12.80 15.87 -37.70
N VAL A 23 -13.38 15.35 -36.60
CA VAL A 23 -14.74 15.66 -36.21
C VAL A 23 -14.73 17.03 -35.53
N ARG A 24 -15.46 17.97 -36.15
CA ARG A 24 -15.75 19.30 -35.60
C ARG A 24 -16.63 19.15 -34.36
N VAL A 25 -16.15 19.61 -33.21
CA VAL A 25 -16.97 19.79 -32.00
C VAL A 25 -17.73 21.12 -32.14
N PRO A 26 -19.05 21.18 -31.84
CA PRO A 26 -19.79 22.44 -31.91
C PRO A 26 -19.46 23.36 -30.72
N GLU A 27 -19.28 24.65 -31.00
CA GLU A 27 -19.08 25.72 -30.01
C GLU A 27 -20.32 25.91 -29.13
N ALA A 28 -20.10 26.09 -27.82
CA ALA A 28 -21.10 26.57 -26.87
C ALA A 28 -20.99 28.10 -26.73
N PRO A 29 -22.10 28.85 -26.68
CA PRO A 29 -22.06 30.30 -26.62
C PRO A 29 -21.97 30.84 -25.18
N GLY A 30 -21.01 31.75 -24.98
CA GLY A 30 -21.17 32.98 -24.21
C GLY A 30 -21.39 32.90 -22.70
N LEU A 31 -20.31 33.11 -21.93
CA LEU A 31 -20.36 34.00 -20.76
C LEU A 31 -19.02 34.74 -20.64
N GLY A 32 -19.07 36.06 -20.85
CA GLY A 32 -17.89 36.91 -20.95
C GLY A 32 -17.24 37.24 -19.63
N ARG A 33 -15.90 37.26 -19.64
CA ARG A 33 -15.07 38.24 -18.92
C ARG A 33 -13.90 38.62 -19.82
N PRO A 34 -13.50 39.91 -19.90
CA PRO A 34 -12.45 40.36 -20.79
C PRO A 34 -11.10 39.75 -20.37
N GLN A 35 -10.41 39.12 -21.32
CA GLN A 35 -9.01 38.76 -21.16
C GLN A 35 -8.18 40.05 -21.16
N GLU A 36 -7.43 40.28 -20.09
CA GLU A 36 -6.37 41.30 -20.10
C GLU A 36 -5.41 41.00 -21.24
N ALA A 37 -5.26 41.98 -22.14
CA ALA A 37 -4.25 41.93 -23.17
C ALA A 37 -2.88 41.85 -22.51
N VAL A 38 -2.18 40.74 -22.71
CA VAL A 38 -0.76 40.63 -22.36
C VAL A 38 0.02 41.60 -23.23
N VAL A 39 0.36 42.76 -22.66
CA VAL A 39 1.26 43.74 -23.26
C VAL A 39 2.65 43.11 -23.31
N LEU A 40 3.08 42.67 -24.50
CA LEU A 40 4.46 42.28 -24.75
C LEU A 40 5.37 43.49 -24.47
N PRO A 41 6.40 43.37 -23.61
CA PRO A 41 7.28 44.49 -23.33
C PRO A 41 8.05 44.89 -24.59
N ARG A 42 8.00 46.18 -24.93
CA ARG A 42 8.78 46.78 -26.03
C ARG A 42 10.23 46.36 -25.93
N ARG A 43 10.83 45.91 -27.05
CA ARG A 43 12.27 45.64 -27.19
C ARG A 43 13.06 46.82 -26.61
N ARG A 44 13.73 46.61 -25.47
CA ARG A 44 14.71 47.56 -24.94
C ARG A 44 15.87 47.65 -25.94
N ARG A 45 16.32 48.88 -26.22
CA ARG A 45 17.51 49.15 -27.05
C ARG A 45 18.70 48.32 -26.54
N PRO A 46 19.59 47.85 -27.42
CA PRO A 46 20.80 47.14 -26.98
C PRO A 46 21.65 48.09 -26.13
N CYS A 47 21.86 47.72 -24.86
CA CYS A 47 22.83 48.38 -24.00
C CYS A 47 24.20 48.27 -24.65
N ARG A 48 24.88 49.40 -24.85
CA ARG A 48 26.26 49.42 -25.30
C ARG A 48 27.13 48.78 -24.22
N LEU A 49 28.07 47.93 -24.63
CA LEU A 49 29.00 47.16 -23.79
C LEU A 49 29.98 48.03 -22.95
N ARG A 50 29.75 49.35 -22.82
CA ARG A 50 30.61 50.28 -22.09
C ARG A 50 30.07 50.66 -20.69
N ASP A 51 28.87 50.22 -20.32
CA ASP A 51 28.21 50.61 -19.07
C ASP A 51 28.13 49.48 -18.02
N LEU A 52 28.98 48.44 -18.13
CA LEU A 52 29.12 47.41 -17.09
C LEU A 52 30.16 47.85 -16.06
N PRO A 53 29.81 47.96 -14.75
CA PRO A 53 30.79 48.24 -13.71
C PRO A 53 31.85 47.13 -13.69
N ARG A 54 33.12 47.51 -13.82
CA ARG A 54 34.28 46.60 -13.97
C ARG A 54 34.70 45.86 -12.71
N HIS A 55 33.93 45.89 -11.63
CA HIS A 55 34.27 45.18 -10.40
C HIS A 55 33.09 44.30 -9.96
N ALA A 56 33.15 43.03 -10.34
CA ALA A 56 32.41 41.99 -9.64
C ALA A 56 33.07 41.80 -8.26
N PRO A 57 32.37 42.00 -7.14
CA PRO A 57 32.92 41.60 -5.86
C PRO A 57 33.12 40.09 -5.87
N HIS A 58 34.29 39.63 -5.44
CA HIS A 58 34.57 38.21 -5.24
C HIS A 58 33.52 37.63 -4.27
N LEU A 59 32.53 36.92 -4.80
CA LEU A 59 31.59 36.16 -3.98
C LEU A 59 32.39 35.01 -3.37
N HIS A 60 32.71 35.11 -2.08
CA HIS A 60 33.22 33.97 -1.33
C HIS A 60 32.20 32.82 -1.42
N PRO A 61 32.64 31.56 -1.64
CA PRO A 61 31.72 30.44 -1.59
C PRO A 61 31.05 30.41 -0.21
N ALA A 62 29.72 30.33 -0.19
CA ALA A 62 28.97 30.18 1.05
C ALA A 62 29.51 28.96 1.83
N PRO A 63 29.70 29.05 3.15
CA PRO A 63 30.21 27.94 3.94
C PRO A 63 29.26 26.76 3.80
N VAL A 64 29.80 25.63 3.33
CA VAL A 64 29.08 24.35 3.30
C VAL A 64 28.71 24.01 4.75
N PRO A 65 27.44 23.73 5.08
CA PRO A 65 27.08 23.34 6.43
C PRO A 65 27.82 22.05 6.78
N ARG A 66 28.72 22.11 7.76
CA ARG A 66 29.36 20.92 8.33
C ARG A 66 28.27 20.08 8.98
N VAL A 67 28.03 18.88 8.45
CA VAL A 67 27.29 17.84 9.16
C VAL A 67 28.05 17.56 10.46
N ARG A 68 27.52 17.99 11.61
CA ARG A 68 28.04 17.57 12.91
C ARG A 68 27.52 16.16 13.18
N LEU A 69 28.42 15.18 13.23
CA LEU A 69 28.27 14.01 14.12
C LEU A 69 29.64 13.78 14.76
N PRO A 70 29.67 13.68 16.10
CA PRO A 70 29.20 12.48 16.79
C PRO A 70 28.13 12.77 17.85
N LEU A 71 27.35 11.76 18.24
CA LEU A 71 26.61 11.83 19.49
C LEU A 71 27.62 11.99 20.63
N ASP A 72 27.38 12.95 21.54
CA ASP A 72 28.23 13.11 22.73
C ASP A 72 28.15 11.85 23.61
N GLU A 73 29.21 11.53 24.37
CA GLU A 73 29.26 10.35 25.25
C GLU A 73 28.05 10.26 26.20
N ARG A 74 27.58 11.41 26.69
CA ARG A 74 26.37 11.49 27.52
C ARG A 74 25.10 11.09 26.76
N GLN A 75 25.01 11.43 25.48
CA GLN A 75 23.88 11.04 24.63
C GLN A 75 23.94 9.55 24.31
N LEU A 76 25.13 8.98 24.14
CA LEU A 76 25.31 7.52 23.99
C LEU A 76 24.91 6.78 25.26
N VAL A 77 25.33 7.26 26.44
CA VAL A 77 24.92 6.68 27.73
C VAL A 77 23.41 6.81 27.92
N ALA A 78 22.83 7.98 27.64
CA ALA A 78 21.39 8.20 27.73
C ALA A 78 20.62 7.28 26.77
N LEU A 79 21.09 7.09 25.54
CA LEU A 79 20.49 6.18 24.56
C LEU A 79 20.60 4.72 25.01
N ALA A 80 21.74 4.32 25.59
CA ALA A 80 21.94 2.98 26.12
C ALA A 80 21.02 2.71 27.33
N VAL A 81 20.92 3.64 28.27
CA VAL A 81 19.98 3.54 29.40
C VAL A 81 18.54 3.48 28.91
N TYR A 82 18.16 4.33 27.95
CA TYR A 82 16.84 4.29 27.34
C TYR A 82 16.54 2.94 26.68
N ALA A 83 17.49 2.39 25.92
CA ALA A 83 17.34 1.07 25.32
C ALA A 83 17.18 -0.02 26.39
N ILE A 84 18.02 -0.04 27.44
CA ILE A 84 17.94 -1.00 28.55
C ILE A 84 16.57 -0.94 29.24
N LEU A 85 16.03 0.26 29.46
CA LEU A 85 14.71 0.44 30.08
C LEU A 85 13.57 -0.10 29.21
N LEU A 86 13.72 -0.07 27.88
CA LEU A 86 12.73 -0.62 26.94
C LEU A 86 12.83 -2.15 26.78
N MET A 87 14.03 -2.73 26.93
CA MET A 87 14.29 -4.14 26.65
C MET A 87 13.35 -5.13 27.35
N PRO A 88 13.00 -4.98 28.65
CA PRO A 88 12.07 -5.90 29.32
C PRO A 88 10.71 -6.02 28.60
N GLY A 89 10.18 -4.90 28.10
CA GLY A 89 8.91 -4.88 27.36
C GLY A 89 9.01 -5.61 26.02
N PHE A 90 10.07 -5.33 25.25
CA PHE A 90 10.31 -6.02 23.97
C PHE A 90 10.56 -7.52 24.16
N LEU A 91 11.33 -7.90 25.19
CA LEU A 91 11.56 -9.30 25.55
C LEU A 91 10.25 -10.01 25.92
N GLN A 92 9.36 -9.36 26.68
CA GLN A 92 8.06 -9.93 27.03
C GLN A 92 7.17 -10.16 25.81
N VAL A 93 7.18 -9.25 24.84
CA VAL A 93 6.43 -9.41 23.57
C VAL A 93 7.05 -10.51 22.71
N GLY A 94 8.39 -10.54 22.61
CA GLY A 94 9.11 -11.60 21.90
C GLY A 94 8.83 -12.97 22.50
N TYR A 95 8.93 -13.10 23.82
CA TYR A 95 8.61 -14.34 24.52
C TYR A 95 7.17 -14.79 24.25
N TYR A 96 6.20 -13.88 24.34
CA TYR A 96 4.81 -14.18 23.99
C TYR A 96 4.67 -14.64 22.53
N TYR A 97 5.31 -13.97 21.58
CA TYR A 97 5.23 -14.31 20.16
C TYR A 97 5.79 -15.70 19.85
N PHE A 98 6.92 -16.08 20.46
CA PHE A 98 7.57 -17.36 20.17
C PHE A 98 7.02 -18.55 20.97
N PHE A 99 6.66 -18.35 22.23
CA PHE A 99 6.38 -19.44 23.18
C PHE A 99 4.91 -19.56 23.60
N SER A 100 4.04 -18.60 23.26
CA SER A 100 2.62 -18.70 23.59
C SER A 100 1.90 -19.66 22.64
N SER A 101 1.15 -20.62 23.19
CA SER A 101 0.27 -21.51 22.42
C SER A 101 -0.88 -20.78 21.74
N GLN A 102 -1.17 -19.55 22.15
CA GLN A 102 -2.21 -18.69 21.56
C GLN A 102 -1.79 -18.04 20.24
N VAL A 103 -0.52 -18.16 19.85
CA VAL A 103 0.00 -17.55 18.63
C VAL A 103 0.27 -18.64 17.60
N HIS A 104 -0.58 -18.72 16.59
CA HIS A 104 -0.38 -19.62 15.47
C HIS A 104 0.40 -18.88 14.40
N ARG A 105 1.70 -19.19 14.30
CA ARG A 105 2.62 -18.46 13.42
C ARG A 105 2.69 -19.07 12.02
N SER A 106 2.91 -18.20 11.04
CA SER A 106 3.24 -18.56 9.65
C SER A 106 2.22 -19.48 8.98
N ILE A 107 0.93 -19.25 9.22
CA ILE A 107 -0.15 -19.94 8.52
C ILE A 107 -0.12 -19.54 7.04
N VAL A 108 -0.10 -20.54 6.16
CA VAL A 108 -0.05 -20.34 4.70
C VAL A 108 -1.43 -19.95 4.18
N TYR A 109 -1.50 -18.83 3.46
CA TYR A 109 -2.73 -18.41 2.79
C TYR A 109 -2.59 -18.31 1.27
N GLY A 110 -1.37 -18.36 0.73
CA GLY A 110 -1.11 -18.27 -0.71
C GLY A 110 0.27 -18.80 -1.10
N GLU A 111 0.55 -18.76 -2.40
CA GLU A 111 1.70 -19.45 -3.01
C GLU A 111 3.04 -18.76 -2.76
N GLN A 112 3.04 -17.43 -2.60
CA GLN A 112 4.28 -16.69 -2.44
C GLN A 112 4.91 -16.96 -1.06
N PRO A 113 6.25 -16.84 -0.92
CA PRO A 113 6.93 -17.10 0.35
C PRO A 113 6.42 -16.26 1.52
N ARG A 114 5.98 -15.02 1.22
CA ARG A 114 5.43 -14.08 2.19
C ARG A 114 3.92 -14.15 2.33
N ASN A 115 3.22 -15.04 1.61
CA ASN A 115 1.78 -15.22 1.77
C ASN A 115 1.52 -16.09 3.02
N ARG A 116 1.82 -15.49 4.16
CA ARG A 116 1.77 -16.05 5.50
C ARG A 116 1.05 -15.09 6.44
N LEU A 117 0.38 -15.60 7.45
CA LEU A 117 -0.18 -14.77 8.50
C LEU A 117 0.08 -15.38 9.88
N ASP A 118 0.01 -14.54 10.90
CA ASP A 118 0.03 -14.97 12.29
C ASP A 118 -1.34 -14.73 12.92
N LEU A 119 -1.91 -15.74 13.58
CA LEU A 119 -3.15 -15.61 14.35
C LEU A 119 -2.84 -15.48 15.84
N TYR A 120 -3.50 -14.53 16.47
CA TYR A 120 -3.49 -14.32 17.91
C TYR A 120 -4.88 -14.66 18.44
N ILE A 121 -4.99 -15.77 19.17
CA ILE A 121 -6.26 -16.33 19.62
C ILE A 121 -6.44 -16.04 21.13
N PRO A 122 -7.60 -15.54 21.57
CA PRO A 122 -7.89 -15.38 23.00
C PRO A 122 -7.82 -16.71 23.77
N LYS A 123 -7.42 -16.67 25.06
CA LYS A 123 -7.45 -17.86 25.94
C LYS A 123 -8.84 -18.47 26.10
N ASP A 124 -9.85 -17.61 26.16
CA ASP A 124 -11.24 -18.03 26.25
C ASP A 124 -11.93 -17.80 24.90
N ASN A 125 -12.03 -18.86 24.11
CA ASN A 125 -12.68 -18.89 22.79
C ASN A 125 -13.93 -19.77 22.78
N ARG A 126 -14.60 -19.93 23.93
CA ARG A 126 -15.83 -20.74 24.06
C ARG A 126 -17.00 -20.25 23.20
N ARG A 127 -16.94 -18.99 22.76
CA ARG A 127 -17.93 -18.36 21.87
C ARG A 127 -17.21 -17.79 20.66
N PRO A 128 -17.89 -17.69 19.50
CA PRO A 128 -17.33 -17.05 18.31
C PRO A 128 -16.82 -15.63 18.62
N CYS A 129 -15.51 -15.44 18.49
CA CYS A 129 -14.84 -14.17 18.80
C CYS A 129 -14.89 -13.22 17.59
N PRO A 130 -15.04 -11.90 17.77
CA PRO A 130 -14.80 -10.94 16.70
C PRO A 130 -13.36 -11.04 16.20
N VAL A 131 -13.16 -10.71 14.93
CA VAL A 131 -11.90 -10.92 14.21
C VAL A 131 -11.39 -9.60 13.63
N VAL A 132 -10.12 -9.28 13.85
CA VAL A 132 -9.43 -8.17 13.18
C VAL A 132 -8.40 -8.73 12.21
N ALA A 133 -8.62 -8.54 10.91
CA ALA A 133 -7.60 -8.72 9.89
C ALA A 133 -6.70 -7.47 9.90
N PHE A 134 -5.44 -7.62 10.29
CA PHE A 134 -4.47 -6.54 10.40
C PHE A 134 -3.42 -6.62 9.30
N VAL A 135 -3.29 -5.55 8.51
CA VAL A 135 -2.26 -5.39 7.47
C VAL A 135 -1.20 -4.42 7.99
N THR A 136 -0.01 -4.95 8.22
CA THR A 136 1.10 -4.22 8.84
C THR A 136 1.67 -3.16 7.87
N GLY A 137 2.15 -2.02 8.38
CA GLY A 137 2.90 -1.05 7.58
C GLY A 137 4.39 -1.36 7.45
N GLY A 138 5.15 -0.39 6.94
CA GLY A 138 6.60 -0.51 6.76
C GLY A 138 7.10 0.07 5.44
N ALA A 139 6.54 1.22 5.03
CA ALA A 139 6.92 1.96 3.81
C ALA A 139 7.07 1.07 2.55
N TRP A 140 6.23 0.03 2.43
CA TRP A 140 6.25 -0.95 1.33
C TRP A 140 7.54 -1.80 1.19
N ILE A 141 8.52 -1.60 2.07
CA ILE A 141 9.88 -2.16 1.92
C ILE A 141 10.23 -3.12 3.08
N ILE A 142 9.83 -2.78 4.31
CA ILE A 142 10.31 -3.45 5.53
C ILE A 142 9.22 -4.09 6.39
N GLY A 143 7.95 -3.97 6.01
CA GLY A 143 6.83 -4.49 6.80
C GLY A 143 6.94 -5.99 7.07
N TYR A 144 6.47 -6.46 8.23
CA TYR A 144 6.47 -7.88 8.60
C TYR A 144 5.37 -8.21 9.60
N LYS A 145 4.68 -9.35 9.43
CA LYS A 145 3.54 -9.76 10.28
C LYS A 145 3.82 -9.78 11.79
N ALA A 146 5.05 -10.06 12.22
CA ALA A 146 5.40 -10.08 13.64
C ALA A 146 5.37 -8.69 14.29
N TRP A 147 5.41 -7.60 13.53
CA TRP A 147 5.28 -6.25 14.09
C TRP A 147 3.88 -5.98 14.64
N GLY A 148 2.89 -6.76 14.17
CA GLY A 148 1.55 -6.78 14.75
C GLY A 148 1.46 -7.51 16.10
N ALA A 149 2.52 -8.12 16.63
CA ALA A 149 2.46 -8.97 17.83
C ALA A 149 1.95 -8.26 19.08
N LEU A 150 2.35 -7.00 19.29
CA LEU A 150 1.86 -6.23 20.43
C LEU A 150 0.37 -5.93 20.30
N LEU A 151 -0.08 -5.51 19.12
CA LEU A 151 -1.50 -5.27 18.84
C LEU A 151 -2.32 -6.57 18.99
N GLY A 152 -1.84 -7.65 18.37
CA GLY A 152 -2.43 -8.98 18.41
C GLY A 152 -2.60 -9.48 19.83
N ARG A 153 -1.56 -9.37 20.66
CA ARG A 153 -1.63 -9.71 22.09
C ARG A 153 -2.69 -8.89 22.83
N ARG A 154 -2.68 -7.56 22.67
CA ARG A 154 -3.58 -6.67 23.43
C ARG A 154 -5.05 -6.86 23.05
N LEU A 155 -5.34 -7.15 21.79
CA LEU A 155 -6.70 -7.44 21.33
C LEU A 155 -7.13 -8.88 21.71
N ALA A 156 -6.23 -9.86 21.64
CA ALA A 156 -6.50 -11.22 22.11
C ALA A 156 -6.81 -11.27 23.61
N GLU A 157 -6.11 -10.48 24.43
CA GLU A 157 -6.43 -10.29 25.87
C GLU A 157 -7.86 -9.74 26.10
N ARG A 158 -8.48 -9.12 25.09
CA ARG A 158 -9.85 -8.58 25.13
C ARG A 158 -10.89 -9.48 24.44
N GLY A 159 -10.53 -10.71 24.09
CA GLY A 159 -11.45 -11.65 23.44
C GLY A 159 -11.62 -11.44 21.93
N ILE A 160 -10.67 -10.76 21.29
CA ILE A 160 -10.69 -10.47 19.84
C ILE A 160 -9.57 -11.27 19.16
N ILE A 161 -9.91 -12.05 18.13
CA ILE A 161 -8.89 -12.74 17.32
C ILE A 161 -8.23 -11.71 16.39
N VAL A 162 -6.91 -11.74 16.29
CA VAL A 162 -6.18 -10.89 15.34
C VAL A 162 -5.44 -11.74 14.34
N ALA A 163 -5.64 -11.46 13.06
CA ALA A 163 -4.92 -12.07 11.95
C ALA A 163 -3.97 -11.04 11.34
N CYS A 164 -2.67 -11.15 11.64
CA CYS A 164 -1.65 -10.30 11.07
C CYS A 164 -1.21 -10.86 9.72
N ILE A 165 -1.68 -10.23 8.64
CA ILE A 165 -1.41 -10.63 7.26
C ILE A 165 -0.05 -10.05 6.84
N ASP A 166 0.83 -10.93 6.38
CA ASP A 166 2.07 -10.55 5.70
C ASP A 166 1.80 -10.39 4.20
N TYR A 167 2.66 -9.69 3.47
CA TYR A 167 2.55 -9.54 2.02
C TYR A 167 3.96 -9.32 1.42
N ARG A 168 4.13 -9.43 0.10
CA ARG A 168 5.43 -9.16 -0.54
C ARG A 168 5.85 -7.70 -0.35
N ASN A 169 7.12 -7.46 -0.01
CA ASN A 169 7.68 -6.10 0.05
C ASN A 169 8.46 -5.78 -1.23
N PHE A 170 8.71 -4.51 -1.52
CA PHE A 170 9.69 -4.10 -2.52
C PHE A 170 11.11 -4.52 -2.07
N PRO A 171 11.98 -5.06 -2.96
CA PRO A 171 11.79 -5.24 -4.41
C PRO A 171 11.19 -6.59 -4.84
N GLN A 172 10.75 -7.44 -3.91
CA GLN A 172 10.18 -8.77 -4.20
C GLN A 172 8.83 -8.68 -4.95
N GLY A 173 8.07 -7.61 -4.72
CA GLY A 173 6.82 -7.32 -5.42
C GLY A 173 6.62 -5.81 -5.60
N ARG A 174 5.73 -5.44 -6.54
CA ARG A 174 5.25 -4.07 -6.73
C ARG A 174 3.95 -3.84 -5.97
N ILE A 175 3.48 -2.60 -5.86
CA ILE A 175 2.25 -2.28 -5.11
C ILE A 175 1.06 -3.17 -5.50
N GLY A 176 0.85 -3.44 -6.79
CA GLY A 176 -0.23 -4.35 -7.24
C GLY A 176 -0.09 -5.79 -6.72
N ASP A 177 1.14 -6.29 -6.60
CA ASP A 177 1.43 -7.58 -5.96
C ASP A 177 1.05 -7.57 -4.48
N MET A 178 1.40 -6.48 -3.77
CA MET A 178 1.09 -6.31 -2.34
C MET A 178 -0.41 -6.28 -2.10
N VAL A 179 -1.15 -5.58 -2.96
CA VAL A 179 -2.62 -5.49 -2.92
C VAL A 179 -3.25 -6.85 -3.19
N SER A 180 -2.76 -7.60 -4.18
CA SER A 180 -3.21 -8.97 -4.45
C SER A 180 -2.94 -9.90 -3.28
N ASP A 181 -1.74 -9.85 -2.69
CA ASP A 181 -1.37 -10.67 -1.53
C ASP A 181 -2.23 -10.33 -0.31
N ALA A 182 -2.48 -9.05 -0.04
CA ALA A 182 -3.35 -8.62 1.05
C ALA A 182 -4.80 -9.06 0.82
N SER A 183 -5.32 -8.95 -0.41
CA SER A 183 -6.66 -9.44 -0.78
C SER A 183 -6.79 -10.95 -0.58
N GLN A 184 -5.77 -11.73 -0.96
CA GLN A 184 -5.73 -13.18 -0.68
C GLN A 184 -5.69 -13.47 0.82
N GLY A 185 -4.93 -12.71 1.60
CA GLY A 185 -4.90 -12.84 3.06
C GLY A 185 -6.26 -12.53 3.71
N ILE A 186 -6.94 -11.48 3.25
CA ILE A 186 -8.31 -11.13 3.68
C ILE A 186 -9.28 -12.26 3.31
N SER A 187 -9.20 -12.76 2.08
CA SER A 187 -10.00 -13.91 1.62
C SER A 187 -9.82 -15.12 2.52
N PHE A 188 -8.57 -15.44 2.89
CA PHE A 188 -8.30 -16.54 3.80
C PHE A 188 -8.94 -16.33 5.16
N VAL A 189 -8.84 -15.12 5.74
CA VAL A 189 -9.48 -14.81 7.03
C VAL A 189 -10.99 -14.97 6.92
N CYS A 190 -11.62 -14.40 5.90
CA CYS A 190 -13.06 -14.53 5.66
C CYS A 190 -13.53 -15.98 5.57
N ASN A 191 -12.74 -16.85 4.95
CA ASN A 191 -13.16 -18.22 4.65
C ASN A 191 -12.76 -19.24 5.74
N ASN A 192 -11.71 -18.97 6.53
CA ASN A 192 -11.13 -19.98 7.43
C ASN A 192 -11.24 -19.64 8.91
N ILE A 193 -11.56 -18.39 9.29
CA ILE A 193 -11.45 -17.96 10.69
C ILE A 193 -12.41 -18.68 11.65
N ALA A 194 -13.52 -19.21 11.13
CA ALA A 194 -14.44 -20.04 11.90
C ALA A 194 -13.74 -21.26 12.53
N SER A 195 -12.80 -21.88 11.81
CA SER A 195 -12.02 -23.02 12.33
C SER A 195 -11.09 -22.65 13.50
N TYR A 196 -10.77 -21.36 13.65
CA TYR A 196 -9.94 -20.83 14.73
C TYR A 196 -10.76 -20.20 15.87
N GLY A 197 -12.09 -20.37 15.87
CA GLY A 197 -13.01 -19.83 16.87
C GLY A 197 -13.46 -18.39 16.60
N GLY A 198 -13.23 -17.86 15.39
CA GLY A 198 -13.71 -16.55 14.97
C GLY A 198 -15.15 -16.56 14.46
N ASP A 199 -15.84 -15.44 14.62
CA ASP A 199 -17.15 -15.20 14.05
C ASP A 199 -16.98 -14.63 12.62
N PRO A 200 -17.33 -15.39 11.56
CA PRO A 200 -17.20 -14.91 10.18
C PRO A 200 -18.13 -13.73 9.87
N ASN A 201 -19.10 -13.44 10.73
CA ASN A 201 -20.00 -12.28 10.60
C ASN A 201 -19.47 -11.03 11.32
N LYS A 202 -18.34 -11.11 12.03
CA LYS A 202 -17.74 -9.99 12.78
C LYS A 202 -16.27 -9.84 12.44
N ILE A 203 -16.00 -9.65 11.16
CA ILE A 203 -14.65 -9.39 10.65
C ILE A 203 -14.47 -7.88 10.45
N TYR A 204 -13.38 -7.36 10.98
CA TYR A 204 -12.96 -5.97 10.87
C TYR A 204 -11.61 -5.91 10.17
N LEU A 205 -11.44 -4.99 9.24
CA LEU A 205 -10.16 -4.80 8.56
C LEU A 205 -9.44 -3.59 9.18
N MET A 206 -8.16 -3.76 9.47
CA MET A 206 -7.31 -2.71 9.99
C MET A 206 -6.00 -2.69 9.22
N GLY A 207 -5.52 -1.51 8.85
CA GLY A 207 -4.21 -1.34 8.23
C GLY A 207 -3.45 -0.20 8.87
N GLN A 208 -2.12 -0.29 8.87
CA GLN A 208 -1.25 0.76 9.40
C GLN A 208 -0.30 1.31 8.33
N SER A 209 -0.22 2.63 8.16
CA SER A 209 0.68 3.30 7.20
C SER A 209 0.58 2.70 5.78
N ALA A 210 1.67 2.18 5.22
CA ALA A 210 1.70 1.45 3.96
C ALA A 210 0.67 0.29 3.91
N GLY A 211 0.44 -0.40 5.03
CA GLY A 211 -0.56 -1.43 5.16
C GLY A 211 -1.98 -0.89 5.05
N ALA A 212 -2.26 0.30 5.60
CA ALA A 212 -3.53 1.00 5.42
C ALA A 212 -3.78 1.36 3.95
N HIS A 213 -2.74 1.85 3.27
CA HIS A 213 -2.82 2.10 1.84
C HIS A 213 -3.15 0.80 1.07
N ILE A 214 -2.39 -0.27 1.30
CA ILE A 214 -2.57 -1.56 0.62
C ILE A 214 -3.96 -2.16 0.89
N SER A 215 -4.42 -2.20 2.14
CA SER A 215 -5.71 -2.76 2.50
C SER A 215 -6.88 -1.95 1.95
N ALA A 216 -6.74 -0.62 1.88
CA ALA A 216 -7.76 0.23 1.24
C ALA A 216 -7.85 -0.03 -0.27
N CYS A 217 -6.70 -0.15 -0.96
CA CYS A 217 -6.68 -0.55 -2.36
C CYS A 217 -7.30 -1.93 -2.57
N ALA A 218 -6.99 -2.91 -1.71
CA ALA A 218 -7.55 -4.26 -1.79
C ALA A 218 -9.08 -4.27 -1.64
N LEU A 219 -9.63 -3.48 -0.70
CA LEU A 219 -11.07 -3.31 -0.56
C LEU A 219 -11.72 -2.69 -1.80
N MET A 220 -11.11 -1.64 -2.35
CA MET A 220 -11.64 -0.95 -3.53
C MET A 220 -11.60 -1.85 -4.78
N GLU A 221 -10.49 -2.54 -5.02
CA GLU A 221 -10.39 -3.51 -6.13
C GLU A 221 -11.43 -4.62 -5.97
N GLN A 222 -11.65 -5.09 -4.74
CA GLN A 222 -12.66 -6.11 -4.47
C GLN A 222 -14.08 -5.61 -4.73
N ALA A 223 -14.42 -4.39 -4.28
CA ALA A 223 -15.72 -3.78 -4.56
C ALA A 223 -15.96 -3.61 -6.08
N VAL A 224 -14.93 -3.22 -6.84
CA VAL A 224 -15.02 -3.11 -8.30
C VAL A 224 -15.27 -4.48 -8.94
N LYS A 225 -14.56 -5.53 -8.51
CA LYS A 225 -14.78 -6.91 -8.99
C LYS A 225 -16.20 -7.39 -8.72
N GLU A 226 -16.70 -7.16 -7.51
CA GLU A 226 -18.08 -7.49 -7.11
C GLU A 226 -19.11 -6.76 -7.97
N SER A 227 -18.95 -5.45 -8.15
CA SER A 227 -19.88 -4.64 -8.97
C SER A 227 -19.88 -5.04 -10.45
N SER A 228 -18.77 -5.58 -10.95
CA SER A 228 -18.60 -5.97 -12.34
C SER A 228 -19.00 -7.42 -12.62
N GLY A 229 -19.50 -8.16 -11.62
CA GLY A 229 -19.88 -9.57 -11.76
C GLY A 229 -18.71 -10.52 -12.02
N GLN A 230 -17.48 -10.13 -11.70
CA GLN A 230 -16.33 -11.02 -11.80
C GLN A 230 -16.38 -12.10 -10.69
N PRO A 231 -15.79 -13.29 -10.90
CA PRO A 231 -15.70 -14.28 -9.84
C PRO A 231 -14.88 -13.73 -8.65
N ILE A 232 -15.43 -13.88 -7.46
CA ILE A 232 -14.84 -13.38 -6.20
C ILE A 232 -14.56 -14.54 -5.24
N SER A 233 -13.49 -14.42 -4.46
CA SER A 233 -13.13 -15.38 -3.41
C SER A 233 -13.54 -14.95 -2.00
N TRP A 234 -14.02 -13.72 -1.84
CA TRP A 234 -14.60 -13.15 -0.62
C TRP A 234 -15.46 -11.94 -0.98
N SER A 235 -16.33 -11.47 -0.09
CA SER A 235 -17.14 -10.26 -0.30
C SER A 235 -16.77 -9.13 0.65
N VAL A 236 -16.77 -7.89 0.15
CA VAL A 236 -16.63 -6.65 0.95
C VAL A 236 -17.69 -6.59 2.06
N THR A 237 -18.88 -7.18 1.85
CA THR A 237 -19.96 -7.23 2.85
C THR A 237 -19.64 -8.04 4.10
N GLN A 238 -18.64 -8.92 4.04
CA GLN A 238 -18.14 -9.67 5.20
C GLN A 238 -17.34 -8.77 6.15
N ILE A 239 -16.76 -7.67 5.63
CA ILE A 239 -15.98 -6.71 6.41
C ILE A 239 -16.93 -5.66 7.01
N LYS A 240 -17.07 -5.67 8.34
CA LYS A 240 -18.01 -4.80 9.06
C LYS A 240 -17.54 -3.37 9.21
N ALA A 241 -16.24 -3.16 9.32
CA ALA A 241 -15.65 -1.83 9.29
C ALA A 241 -14.19 -1.90 8.88
N TYR A 242 -13.69 -0.75 8.42
CA TYR A 242 -12.29 -0.54 8.07
C TYR A 242 -11.66 0.54 8.95
N PHE A 243 -10.47 0.26 9.50
CA PHE A 243 -9.70 1.18 10.34
C PHE A 243 -8.33 1.43 9.71
N GLY A 244 -8.11 2.65 9.22
CA GLY A 244 -6.80 3.11 8.76
C GLY A 244 -6.04 3.80 9.88
N LEU A 245 -4.90 3.26 10.29
CA LEU A 245 -4.00 3.87 11.27
C LEU A 245 -2.88 4.61 10.55
N SER A 246 -2.68 5.89 10.87
CA SER A 246 -1.53 6.64 10.37
C SER A 246 -0.22 6.03 10.90
N GLY A 247 0.82 6.04 10.06
CA GLY A 247 2.19 5.75 10.51
C GLY A 247 2.89 7.03 10.95
N GLY A 248 3.75 6.91 11.96
CA GLY A 248 4.78 7.90 12.27
C GLY A 248 6.03 7.68 11.46
#